data_AF-A0A5D0RG48-F1
#
_entry.id   AF-A0A5D0RG48-F1
#
_cell.length_a   1.000
_cell.length_b   1.000
_cell.length_c   1.000
_cell.angle_alpha   90.00
_cell.angle_beta   90.00
_cell.angle_gamma   90.00
#
_symmetry.space_group_name_H-M   'P 1'
#
loop_
_entity.id
_entity.type
_entity.pdbx_description
1 polymer ?
#
loop_
_entity_poly.entity_id
_entity_poly.type
_entity_poly.pdbx_seq_one_letter_code
_entity_poly.pdbx_strand_id
1 'polypeptide(L)'
;MKQIFFLLFSFITLALVAQNKRDKAIHNTIYPLFYENYEQAKAEILKLEESYGYETNLKYLLINRSFEENDMEFFKTELTTLVRDYGFNLAYEPETKIYYEAITIGALAVWFKTMYLKNHVIWLDNNFLKQADLNQLNALNYKTRMFNKVRYEIDQKITVDSIQKEQQKKVFEDLAFSNLAELYALTRKLDIYPTGKNFALIQNDFSILEYQNFGIERNFEKSWMLFEPFYKKAYLKHALDYIIYKNYDNYSFIHYKNQRYGLISIFDIPEIYQEDLFSIPTRDQEFSNNVKAEFNWEK
;
A
#
# COMPACT_ATOMS: atom_id res chain seq x y z
N MET A 1 -43.32 -36.33 -4.49
CA MET A 1 -41.87 -36.63 -4.63
C MET A 1 -41.33 -35.69 -5.68
N LYS A 2 -40.39 -34.78 -5.49
CA LYS A 2 -39.47 -34.35 -4.42
C LYS A 2 -39.03 -32.96 -4.93
N GLN A 3 -39.52 -31.82 -4.43
CA GLN A 3 -38.92 -31.03 -3.35
C GLN A 3 -37.39 -31.10 -3.14
N ILE A 4 -36.59 -31.53 -4.12
CA ILE A 4 -35.12 -31.61 -3.99
C ILE A 4 -34.44 -31.16 -5.29
N PHE A 5 -34.71 -29.95 -5.75
CA PHE A 5 -33.80 -29.26 -6.70
C PHE A 5 -33.73 -27.75 -6.48
N PHE A 6 -34.26 -27.28 -5.34
CA PHE A 6 -34.26 -25.87 -4.93
C PHE A 6 -33.30 -25.59 -3.75
N LEU A 7 -32.39 -26.53 -3.46
CA LEU A 7 -31.55 -26.52 -2.25
C LEU A 7 -30.05 -26.74 -2.52
N LEU A 8 -29.62 -26.55 -3.77
CA LEU A 8 -28.19 -26.61 -4.17
C LEU A 8 -27.67 -25.33 -4.82
N PHE A 9 -28.51 -24.29 -4.91
CA PHE A 9 -28.11 -22.93 -5.33
C PHE A 9 -28.08 -21.91 -4.18
N SER A 10 -28.19 -22.39 -2.93
CA SER A 10 -28.08 -21.59 -1.70
C SER A 10 -26.70 -21.65 -1.04
N PHE A 11 -25.69 -22.24 -1.71
CA PHE A 11 -24.31 -21.78 -1.54
C PHE A 11 -24.06 -20.69 -2.57
N ILE A 12 -24.72 -19.54 -2.36
CA ILE A 12 -24.08 -18.28 -2.72
C ILE A 12 -22.82 -18.29 -1.87
N THR A 13 -21.71 -18.69 -2.49
CA THR A 13 -20.38 -18.42 -1.96
C THR A 13 -20.31 -16.91 -1.84
N LEU A 14 -20.70 -16.39 -0.66
CA LEU A 14 -20.06 -15.21 -0.15
C LEU A 14 -18.59 -15.57 -0.23
N ALA A 15 -17.90 -15.06 -1.25
CA ALA A 15 -16.46 -15.05 -1.30
C ALA A 15 -16.04 -14.16 -0.12
N LEU A 16 -16.06 -14.75 1.08
CA LEU A 16 -15.51 -14.14 2.27
C LEU A 16 -14.01 -14.15 2.01
N VAL A 17 -13.52 -13.06 1.43
CA VAL A 17 -12.09 -12.82 1.35
C VAL A 17 -11.61 -12.78 2.78
N ALA A 18 -10.64 -13.64 3.06
CA ALA A 18 -10.21 -13.85 4.42
C ALA A 18 -9.52 -12.57 4.94
N GLN A 19 -10.12 -11.93 5.93
CA GLN A 19 -9.72 -10.63 6.47
C GLN A 19 -9.93 -10.60 7.98
N ASN A 20 -9.06 -9.92 8.71
CA ASN A 20 -9.27 -9.65 10.12
C ASN A 20 -10.20 -8.43 10.31
N LYS A 21 -10.60 -8.15 11.56
CA LYS A 21 -11.49 -7.03 11.89
C LYS A 21 -10.94 -5.66 11.45
N ARG A 22 -9.63 -5.42 11.60
CA ARG A 22 -8.98 -4.15 11.18
C ARG A 22 -9.05 -4.00 9.67
N ASP A 23 -8.69 -5.04 8.93
CA ASP A 23 -8.68 -5.05 7.48
C ASP A 23 -10.08 -4.82 6.91
N LYS A 24 -11.10 -5.47 7.49
CA LYS A 24 -12.52 -5.23 7.15
C LYS A 24 -12.92 -3.78 7.37
N ALA A 25 -12.57 -3.20 8.51
CA ALA A 25 -12.89 -1.80 8.80
C ALA A 25 -12.21 -0.85 7.79
N ILE A 26 -10.96 -1.08 7.44
CA ILE A 26 -10.23 -0.26 6.45
C ILE A 26 -10.85 -0.40 5.06
N HIS A 27 -10.97 -1.63 4.55
CA HIS A 27 -11.27 -1.87 3.14
C HIS A 27 -12.77 -1.89 2.82
N ASN A 28 -13.61 -2.35 3.74
CA ASN A 28 -15.05 -2.51 3.49
C ASN A 28 -15.87 -1.36 4.10
N THR A 29 -15.26 -0.49 4.90
CA THR A 29 -15.96 0.63 5.55
C THR A 29 -15.26 1.96 5.28
N ILE A 30 -13.99 2.13 5.68
CA ILE A 30 -13.31 3.42 5.59
C ILE A 30 -13.04 3.84 4.14
N TYR A 31 -12.44 2.97 3.31
CA TYR A 31 -12.12 3.33 1.93
C TYR A 31 -13.35 3.67 1.06
N PRO A 32 -14.47 2.93 1.13
CA PRO A 32 -15.70 3.32 0.44
C PRO A 32 -16.22 4.69 0.88
N LEU A 33 -16.19 4.97 2.18
CA LEU A 33 -16.68 6.24 2.74
C LEU A 33 -15.75 7.43 2.47
N PHE A 34 -14.48 7.18 2.15
CA PHE A 34 -13.42 8.19 2.19
C PHE A 34 -13.71 9.41 1.31
N TYR A 35 -14.33 9.18 0.14
CA TYR A 35 -14.70 10.23 -0.81
C TYR A 35 -16.20 10.56 -0.79
N GLU A 36 -17.02 9.73 -0.15
CA GLU A 36 -18.48 9.85 -0.13
C GLU A 36 -19.00 10.56 1.12
N ASN A 37 -18.38 10.30 2.28
CA ASN A 37 -18.85 10.79 3.58
C ASN A 37 -17.67 10.99 4.55
N TYR A 38 -17.14 12.21 4.58
CA TYR A 38 -16.01 12.60 5.43
C TYR A 38 -16.23 12.32 6.92
N GLU A 39 -17.37 12.75 7.49
CA GLU A 39 -17.62 12.62 8.94
C GLU A 39 -17.67 11.15 9.37
N GLN A 40 -18.29 10.30 8.55
CA GLN A 40 -18.36 8.87 8.84
C GLN A 40 -16.98 8.19 8.68
N ALA A 41 -16.22 8.54 7.64
CA ALA A 41 -14.87 8.03 7.46
C ALA A 41 -13.95 8.44 8.63
N LYS A 42 -14.01 9.71 9.05
CA LYS A 42 -13.29 10.24 10.22
C LYS A 42 -13.67 9.48 11.50
N ALA A 43 -14.96 9.28 11.76
CA ALA A 43 -15.42 8.57 12.94
C ALA A 43 -14.95 7.11 12.99
N GLU A 44 -15.02 6.38 11.87
CA GLU A 44 -14.55 4.99 11.81
C GLU A 44 -13.03 4.89 11.93
N ILE A 45 -12.26 5.86 11.39
CA ILE A 45 -10.81 5.93 11.62
C ILE A 45 -10.52 6.12 13.12
N LEU A 46 -11.16 7.10 13.78
CA LEU A 46 -10.93 7.35 15.21
C LEU A 46 -11.27 6.13 16.07
N LYS A 47 -12.37 5.45 15.77
CA LYS A 47 -12.77 4.21 16.43
C LYS A 47 -11.78 3.07 16.20
N LEU A 48 -11.18 2.99 15.01
CA LEU A 48 -10.14 2.00 14.71
C LEU A 48 -8.90 2.22 15.58
N GLU A 49 -8.52 3.48 15.80
CA GLU A 49 -7.35 3.87 16.60
C GLU A 49 -7.45 3.47 18.07
N GLU A 50 -8.67 3.38 18.62
CA GLU A 50 -8.90 2.89 19.99
C GLU A 50 -8.35 1.47 20.20
N SER A 51 -8.36 0.64 19.16
CA SER A 51 -7.93 -0.76 19.23
C SER A 51 -6.54 -1.01 18.64
N TYR A 52 -6.14 -0.23 17.64
CA TYR A 52 -4.93 -0.51 16.85
C TYR A 52 -3.88 0.60 16.91
N GLY A 53 -4.11 1.65 17.69
CA GLY A 53 -3.25 2.83 17.75
C GLY A 53 -3.38 3.71 16.49
N TYR A 54 -2.65 4.83 16.49
CA TYR A 54 -2.73 5.85 15.46
C TYR A 54 -2.51 5.29 14.03
N GLU A 55 -3.43 5.59 13.12
CA GLU A 55 -3.46 5.07 11.76
C GLU A 55 -2.84 6.08 10.79
N THR A 56 -1.51 6.22 10.86
CA THR A 56 -0.73 7.29 10.21
C THR A 56 -1.08 7.54 8.74
N ASN A 57 -1.20 6.48 7.93
CA ASN A 57 -1.51 6.60 6.50
C ASN A 57 -2.95 7.09 6.27
N LEU A 58 -3.92 6.57 7.03
CA LEU A 58 -5.32 7.01 6.95
C LEU A 58 -5.45 8.47 7.37
N LYS A 59 -4.76 8.87 8.44
CA LYS A 59 -4.71 10.27 8.89
C LYS A 59 -4.09 11.20 7.86
N TYR A 60 -2.97 10.81 7.25
CA TYR A 60 -2.34 11.59 6.19
C TYR A 60 -3.20 11.68 4.91
N LEU A 61 -4.04 10.70 4.62
CA LEU A 61 -5.06 10.86 3.57
C LEU A 61 -6.17 11.82 4.02
N LEU A 62 -6.59 11.72 5.28
CA LEU A 62 -7.77 12.42 5.81
C LEU A 62 -7.52 13.92 6.00
N ILE A 63 -6.26 14.35 6.22
CA ILE A 63 -5.97 15.79 6.33
C ILE A 63 -6.41 16.58 5.10
N ASN A 64 -6.26 16.03 3.88
CA ASN A 64 -6.69 16.74 2.67
C ASN A 64 -8.22 16.92 2.66
N ARG A 65 -8.96 15.86 3.01
CA ARG A 65 -10.41 15.89 3.12
C ARG A 65 -10.90 16.82 4.23
N SER A 66 -10.28 16.78 5.42
CA SER A 66 -10.63 17.68 6.51
C SER A 66 -10.47 19.15 6.14
N PHE A 67 -9.48 19.46 5.29
CA PHE A 67 -9.30 20.81 4.76
C PHE A 67 -10.40 21.18 3.76
N GLU A 68 -10.72 20.29 2.82
CA GLU A 68 -11.80 20.47 1.84
C GLU A 68 -13.17 20.72 2.52
N GLU A 69 -13.44 20.00 3.62
CA GLU A 69 -14.71 20.07 4.37
C GLU A 69 -14.73 21.19 5.43
N ASN A 70 -13.70 22.06 5.46
CA ASN A 70 -13.54 23.16 6.42
C ASN A 70 -13.45 22.72 7.91
N ASP A 71 -13.11 21.47 8.20
CA ASP A 71 -12.84 20.98 9.55
C ASP A 71 -11.41 21.37 10.00
N MET A 72 -11.24 22.66 10.24
CA MET A 72 -9.93 23.26 10.51
C MET A 72 -9.31 22.83 11.83
N GLU A 73 -10.13 22.50 12.84
CA GLU A 73 -9.63 22.04 14.13
C GLU A 73 -8.97 20.67 13.98
N PHE A 74 -9.66 19.75 13.30
CA PHE A 74 -9.12 18.43 13.00
C PHE A 74 -7.88 18.52 12.11
N PHE A 75 -7.95 19.28 11.01
CA PHE A 75 -6.83 19.49 10.10
C PHE A 75 -5.56 19.95 10.84
N LYS A 76 -5.68 20.98 11.68
CA LYS A 76 -4.55 21.54 12.41
C LYS A 76 -4.00 20.55 13.44
N THR A 77 -4.88 19.84 14.14
CA THR A 77 -4.51 18.87 15.16
C THR A 77 -3.75 17.70 14.56
N GLU A 78 -4.29 17.09 13.50
CA GLU A 78 -3.68 15.92 12.87
C GLU A 78 -2.40 16.28 12.12
N LEU A 79 -2.35 17.42 11.41
CA LEU A 79 -1.12 17.88 10.78
C LEU A 79 -0.02 18.14 11.82
N THR A 80 -0.37 18.69 12.98
CA THR A 80 0.58 18.87 14.09
C THR A 80 1.13 17.55 14.59
N THR A 81 0.26 16.55 14.78
CA THR A 81 0.63 15.19 15.20
C THR A 81 1.55 14.52 14.17
N LEU A 82 1.22 14.63 12.88
CA LEU A 82 2.03 14.08 11.80
C LEU A 82 3.43 14.73 11.75
N VAL A 83 3.55 16.03 11.97
CA VAL A 83 4.85 16.71 12.04
C VAL A 83 5.65 16.27 13.28
N ARG A 84 5.02 16.27 14.46
CA ARG A 84 5.70 16.03 15.75
C ARG A 84 6.13 14.58 15.93
N ASP A 85 5.23 13.65 15.60
CA ASP A 85 5.37 12.24 16.02
C ASP A 85 5.77 11.34 14.83
N TYR A 86 5.41 11.73 13.61
CA TYR A 86 5.61 10.90 12.41
C TYR A 86 6.51 11.51 11.36
N GLY A 87 7.04 12.72 11.55
CA GLY A 87 8.04 13.29 10.65
C GLY A 87 7.51 13.76 9.31
N PHE A 88 6.26 14.23 9.25
CA PHE A 88 5.78 14.99 8.10
C PHE A 88 6.79 16.08 7.75
N ASN A 89 7.16 16.13 6.47
CA ASN A 89 8.15 17.04 5.94
C ASN A 89 7.58 17.76 4.71
N LEU A 90 7.57 19.09 4.76
CA LEU A 90 7.05 19.91 3.67
C LEU A 90 7.78 19.63 2.33
N ALA A 91 9.06 19.26 2.37
CA ALA A 91 9.86 18.97 1.17
C ALA A 91 9.36 17.75 0.38
N TYR A 92 8.56 16.87 1.01
CA TYR A 92 7.97 15.70 0.36
C TYR A 92 6.49 15.91 0.01
N GLU A 93 5.90 17.02 0.42
CA GLU A 93 4.48 17.30 0.22
C GLU A 93 4.22 17.74 -1.23
N PRO A 94 3.31 17.09 -1.97
CA PRO A 94 3.03 17.49 -3.34
C PRO A 94 2.24 18.81 -3.38
N GLU A 95 2.66 19.71 -4.29
CA GLU A 95 1.99 21.00 -4.51
C GLU A 95 0.52 20.85 -4.96
N THR A 96 0.15 19.67 -5.47
CA THR A 96 -1.23 19.36 -5.90
C THR A 96 -2.20 19.15 -4.74
N LYS A 97 -1.75 19.18 -3.48
CA LYS A 97 -2.61 19.05 -2.30
C LYS A 97 -3.37 20.34 -2.08
N ILE A 98 -4.66 20.22 -1.73
CA ILE A 98 -5.57 21.36 -1.72
C ILE A 98 -5.21 22.38 -0.63
N TYR A 99 -4.63 21.91 0.48
CA TYR A 99 -4.14 22.79 1.55
C TYR A 99 -2.73 23.36 1.29
N TYR A 100 -2.00 22.93 0.27
CA TYR A 100 -0.57 23.24 0.12
C TYR A 100 -0.32 24.75 0.05
N GLU A 101 -1.04 25.47 -0.81
CA GLU A 101 -0.94 26.92 -0.90
C GLU A 101 -1.34 27.60 0.41
N ALA A 102 -2.41 27.10 1.06
CA ALA A 102 -2.92 27.66 2.31
C ALA A 102 -1.86 27.64 3.43
N ILE A 103 -1.06 26.57 3.53
CA ILE A 103 -0.03 26.41 4.57
C ILE A 103 1.33 27.01 4.19
N THR A 104 1.58 27.32 2.92
CA THR A 104 2.88 27.85 2.47
C THR A 104 2.89 29.37 2.32
N ILE A 105 1.88 29.91 1.63
CA ILE A 105 1.74 31.34 1.30
C ILE A 105 0.38 31.95 1.66
N GLY A 106 -0.62 31.11 1.93
CA GLY A 106 -2.00 31.53 2.19
C GLY A 106 -2.33 31.78 3.67
N ALA A 107 -3.63 31.70 3.98
CA ALA A 107 -4.18 32.10 5.28
C ALA A 107 -3.65 31.31 6.48
N LEU A 108 -3.13 30.09 6.27
CA LEU A 108 -2.57 29.25 7.33
C LEU A 108 -1.05 29.33 7.41
N ALA A 109 -0.38 30.10 6.54
CA ALA A 109 1.08 30.07 6.43
C ALA A 109 1.82 30.45 7.71
N VAL A 110 1.36 31.49 8.42
CA VAL A 110 1.98 31.93 9.68
C VAL A 110 1.83 30.87 10.77
N TRP A 111 0.64 30.30 10.89
CA TRP A 111 0.37 29.21 11.84
C TRP A 111 1.22 27.98 11.51
N PHE A 112 1.20 27.54 10.24
CA PHE A 112 1.89 26.33 9.83
C PHE A 112 3.40 26.46 10.02
N LYS A 113 4.03 27.57 9.61
CA LYS A 113 5.48 27.77 9.80
C LYS A 113 5.87 27.70 11.29
N THR A 114 5.09 28.33 12.16
CA THR A 114 5.34 28.32 13.61
C THR A 114 5.17 26.93 14.20
N MET A 115 4.06 26.27 13.88
CA MET A 115 3.76 24.90 14.31
C MET A 115 4.81 23.91 13.78
N TYR A 116 5.15 24.00 12.49
CA TYR A 116 6.07 23.11 11.81
C TYR A 116 7.46 23.18 12.42
N LEU A 117 8.05 24.38 12.55
CA LEU A 117 9.39 24.53 13.12
C LEU A 117 9.45 24.00 14.56
N LYS A 118 8.45 24.33 15.39
CA LYS A 118 8.38 23.86 16.79
C LYS A 118 8.33 22.34 16.87
N ASN A 119 7.42 21.72 16.12
CA ASN A 119 7.16 20.29 16.24
C ASN A 119 8.16 19.43 15.46
N HIS A 120 8.68 19.93 14.34
CA HIS A 120 9.67 19.21 13.56
C HIS A 120 11.00 19.08 14.33
N VAL A 121 11.40 20.10 15.10
CA VAL A 121 12.56 19.99 16.00
C VAL A 121 12.37 18.86 17.02
N ILE A 122 11.19 18.75 17.64
CA ILE A 122 10.86 17.66 18.58
C ILE A 122 11.00 16.29 17.90
N TRP A 123 10.52 16.16 16.65
CA TRP A 123 10.67 14.94 15.89
C TRP A 123 12.16 14.62 15.63
N LEU A 124 12.95 15.62 15.24
CA LEU A 124 14.37 15.47 14.91
C LEU A 124 15.24 15.09 16.09
N ASP A 125 14.97 15.64 17.28
CA ASP A 125 15.73 15.30 18.49
C ASP A 125 15.76 13.78 18.74
N ASN A 126 14.70 13.08 18.34
CA ASN A 126 14.56 11.63 18.49
C ASN A 126 14.84 10.82 17.21
N ASN A 127 14.87 11.47 16.05
CA ASN A 127 14.86 10.80 14.74
C ASN A 127 15.89 11.36 13.74
N PHE A 128 16.88 12.12 14.18
CA PHE A 128 17.87 12.76 13.31
C PHE A 128 18.49 11.78 12.29
N LEU A 129 18.91 10.59 12.74
CA LEU A 129 19.51 9.58 11.87
C LEU A 129 18.52 8.94 10.88
N LYS A 130 17.21 9.02 11.13
CA LYS A 130 16.18 8.50 10.21
C LYS A 130 15.99 9.39 8.99
N GLN A 131 16.44 10.65 9.00
CA GLN A 131 16.23 11.57 7.88
C GLN A 131 16.80 11.04 6.56
N ALA A 132 18.01 10.47 6.59
CA ALA A 132 18.64 9.92 5.39
C ALA A 132 17.85 8.74 4.82
N ASP A 133 17.41 7.84 5.70
CA ASP A 133 16.61 6.67 5.31
C ASP A 133 15.23 7.09 4.81
N LEU A 134 14.58 8.06 5.46
CA LEU A 134 13.30 8.62 5.03
C LEU A 134 13.40 9.31 3.67
N ASN A 135 14.48 10.05 3.44
CA ASN A 135 14.75 10.68 2.15
C ASN A 135 14.92 9.63 1.05
N GLN A 136 15.66 8.56 1.33
CA GLN A 136 15.83 7.47 0.39
C GLN A 136 14.49 6.80 0.06
N LEU A 137 13.64 6.51 1.06
CA LEU A 137 12.32 5.91 0.85
C LEU A 137 11.42 6.79 -0.03
N ASN A 138 11.33 8.10 0.24
CA ASN A 138 10.52 9.02 -0.54
C ASN A 138 11.06 9.18 -1.99
N ALA A 139 12.36 9.01 -2.21
CA ALA A 139 12.97 9.10 -3.54
C ALA A 139 12.70 7.86 -4.42
N LEU A 140 12.37 6.70 -3.84
CA LEU A 140 12.13 5.46 -4.59
C LEU A 140 10.97 5.58 -5.58
N ASN A 141 9.89 6.28 -5.20
CA ASN A 141 8.76 6.53 -6.09
C ASN A 141 9.19 7.30 -7.34
N TYR A 142 9.96 8.39 -7.16
CA TYR A 142 10.46 9.19 -8.27
C TYR A 142 11.36 8.38 -9.20
N LYS A 143 12.31 7.60 -8.65
CA LYS A 143 13.16 6.70 -9.43
C LYS A 143 12.33 5.72 -10.27
N THR A 144 11.32 5.10 -9.66
CA THR A 144 10.45 4.12 -10.32
C THR A 144 9.63 4.76 -11.45
N ARG A 145 9.04 5.94 -11.20
CA ARG A 145 8.27 6.68 -12.22
C ARG A 145 9.15 7.12 -13.39
N MET A 146 10.35 7.63 -13.11
CA MET A 146 11.29 8.04 -14.14
C MET A 146 11.70 6.86 -15.01
N PHE A 147 12.01 5.72 -14.39
CA PHE A 147 12.31 4.49 -15.09
C PHE A 147 11.15 4.03 -16.01
N ASN A 148 9.92 4.01 -15.49
CA ASN A 148 8.74 3.61 -16.26
C ASN A 148 8.50 4.54 -17.47
N LYS A 149 8.70 5.85 -17.27
CA LYS A 149 8.61 6.83 -18.34
C LYS A 149 9.65 6.55 -19.42
N VAL A 150 10.92 6.34 -19.05
CA VAL A 150 11.99 6.04 -20.01
C VAL A 150 11.71 4.75 -20.77
N ARG A 151 11.28 3.69 -20.08
CA ARG A 151 10.89 2.43 -20.73
C ARG A 151 9.80 2.65 -21.78
N TYR A 152 8.70 3.29 -21.39
CA TYR A 152 7.58 3.57 -22.29
C TYR A 152 8.03 4.37 -23.53
N GLU A 153 8.83 5.41 -23.33
CA GLU A 153 9.34 6.24 -24.43
C GLU A 153 10.19 5.42 -25.41
N ILE A 154 11.04 4.52 -24.91
CA ILE A 154 11.86 3.68 -25.79
C ILE A 154 10.98 2.65 -26.53
N ASP A 155 10.05 2.00 -25.83
CA ASP A 155 9.13 1.02 -26.42
C ASP A 155 8.25 1.61 -27.54
N GLN A 156 7.91 2.90 -27.45
CA GLN A 156 7.10 3.61 -28.46
C GLN A 156 7.92 4.19 -29.62
N LYS A 157 9.15 4.65 -29.36
CA LYS A 157 9.91 5.45 -30.33
C LYS A 157 10.99 4.68 -31.08
N ILE A 158 11.45 3.56 -30.56
CA ILE A 158 12.53 2.79 -31.18
C ILE A 158 12.00 1.51 -31.79
N THR A 159 12.08 1.42 -33.12
CA THR A 159 11.81 0.17 -33.85
C THR A 159 13.04 -0.73 -33.76
N VAL A 160 12.99 -1.69 -32.84
CA VAL A 160 14.02 -2.74 -32.65
C VAL A 160 13.53 -4.10 -33.17
N ASP A 161 14.46 -4.97 -33.56
CA ASP A 161 14.15 -6.36 -33.91
C ASP A 161 13.74 -7.19 -32.68
N SER A 162 13.25 -8.41 -32.90
CA SER A 162 12.76 -9.27 -31.81
C SER A 162 13.82 -9.66 -30.79
N ILE A 163 15.09 -9.81 -31.20
CA ILE A 163 16.19 -10.17 -30.31
C ILE A 163 16.54 -8.97 -29.43
N GLN A 164 16.63 -7.79 -30.03
CA GLN A 164 16.88 -6.53 -29.33
C GLN A 164 15.77 -6.20 -28.33
N LYS A 165 14.50 -6.46 -28.67
CA LYS A 165 13.36 -6.31 -27.74
C LYS A 165 13.51 -7.18 -26.50
N GLU A 166 13.91 -8.44 -26.67
CA GLU A 166 14.09 -9.36 -25.54
C GLU A 166 15.28 -8.93 -24.65
N GLN A 167 16.38 -8.49 -25.26
CA GLN A 167 17.53 -7.96 -24.52
C GLN A 167 17.16 -6.69 -23.74
N GLN A 168 16.43 -5.78 -24.39
CA GLN A 168 15.93 -4.55 -23.77
C GLN A 168 15.00 -4.85 -22.59
N LYS A 169 14.04 -5.77 -22.76
CA LYS A 169 13.16 -6.25 -21.70
C LYS A 169 13.98 -6.74 -20.51
N LYS A 170 14.97 -7.60 -20.74
CA LYS A 170 15.85 -8.13 -19.69
C LYS A 170 16.58 -7.02 -18.91
N VAL A 171 17.14 -6.03 -19.62
CA VAL A 171 17.81 -4.88 -18.99
C VAL A 171 16.85 -4.10 -18.10
N PHE A 172 15.63 -3.85 -18.55
CA PHE A 172 14.61 -3.18 -17.74
C PHE A 172 14.21 -3.99 -16.51
N GLU A 173 14.06 -5.31 -16.65
CA GLU A 173 13.76 -6.18 -15.52
C GLU A 173 14.90 -6.22 -14.49
N ASP A 174 16.16 -6.22 -14.93
CA ASP A 174 17.35 -6.14 -14.06
C ASP A 174 17.39 -4.81 -13.30
N LEU A 175 17.11 -3.70 -13.99
CA LEU A 175 17.07 -2.36 -13.39
C LEU A 175 15.90 -2.21 -12.39
N ALA A 176 14.72 -2.72 -12.72
CA ALA A 176 13.57 -2.73 -11.80
C ALA A 176 13.89 -3.49 -10.51
N PHE A 177 14.59 -4.62 -10.61
CA PHE A 177 15.03 -5.39 -9.45
C PHE A 177 16.12 -4.66 -8.65
N SER A 178 17.05 -3.99 -9.33
CA SER A 178 18.10 -3.20 -8.66
C SER A 178 17.51 -2.05 -7.82
N ASN A 179 16.44 -1.41 -8.31
CA ASN A 179 15.76 -0.36 -7.55
C ASN A 179 15.03 -0.96 -6.32
N LEU A 180 14.41 -2.14 -6.46
CA LEU A 180 13.81 -2.86 -5.34
C LEU A 180 14.84 -3.28 -4.28
N ALA A 181 16.06 -3.63 -4.70
CA ALA A 181 17.13 -3.97 -3.79
C ALA A 181 17.53 -2.82 -2.85
N GLU A 182 17.32 -1.55 -3.26
CA GLU A 182 17.51 -0.39 -2.36
C GLU A 182 16.51 -0.41 -1.20
N LEU A 183 15.23 -0.68 -1.47
CA LEU A 183 14.19 -0.84 -0.44
C LEU A 183 14.52 -2.04 0.48
N TYR A 184 14.97 -3.15 -0.11
CA TYR A 184 15.35 -4.33 0.67
C TYR A 184 16.55 -4.04 1.59
N ALA A 185 17.57 -3.34 1.10
CA ALA A 185 18.72 -2.96 1.91
C ALA A 185 18.32 -2.11 3.12
N LEU A 186 17.42 -1.15 2.95
CA LEU A 186 16.85 -0.37 4.06
C LEU A 186 16.04 -1.24 5.03
N THR A 187 15.18 -2.11 4.49
CA THR A 187 14.35 -3.03 5.28
C THR A 187 15.22 -3.95 6.14
N ARG A 188 16.34 -4.44 5.58
CA ARG A 188 17.35 -5.23 6.30
C ARG A 188 18.12 -4.43 7.34
N LYS A 189 18.52 -3.20 7.02
CA LYS A 189 19.20 -2.28 7.94
C LYS A 189 18.34 -2.00 9.17
N LEU A 190 17.04 -1.78 8.97
CA LEU A 190 16.09 -1.42 10.02
C LEU A 190 15.48 -2.64 10.75
N ASP A 191 15.64 -3.84 10.20
CA ASP A 191 14.97 -5.08 10.61
C ASP A 191 13.43 -4.95 10.71
N ILE A 192 12.85 -4.04 9.90
CA ILE A 192 11.41 -3.80 9.79
C ILE A 192 11.07 -3.44 8.35
N TYR A 193 9.85 -3.78 7.92
CA TYR A 193 9.28 -3.14 6.74
C TYR A 193 8.86 -1.71 7.10
N PRO A 194 9.44 -0.67 6.46
CA PRO A 194 9.20 0.71 6.85
C PRO A 194 7.80 1.17 6.43
N THR A 195 7.03 1.68 7.38
CA THR A 195 5.67 2.23 7.17
C THR A 195 5.49 3.52 7.97
N GLY A 196 4.41 4.25 7.69
CA GLY A 196 3.97 5.39 8.49
C GLY A 196 3.80 5.07 9.98
N LYS A 197 3.48 3.82 10.33
CA LYS A 197 3.14 3.41 11.70
C LYS A 197 4.35 3.00 12.54
N ASN A 198 5.36 2.40 11.92
CA ASN A 198 6.50 1.80 12.63
C ASN A 198 7.87 2.44 12.32
N PHE A 199 7.93 3.40 11.40
CA PHE A 199 9.17 4.07 11.02
C PHE A 199 9.04 5.61 11.06
N ALA A 200 8.34 6.16 10.08
CA ALA A 200 8.04 7.58 9.86
C ALA A 200 7.05 7.69 8.68
N LEU A 201 6.34 8.82 8.56
CA LEU A 201 5.43 9.11 7.46
C LEU A 201 6.18 9.17 6.13
N ILE A 202 5.92 8.19 5.26
CA ILE A 202 6.40 8.17 3.88
C ILE A 202 5.35 8.87 3.02
N GLN A 203 5.54 10.17 2.74
CA GLN A 203 4.57 10.99 2.00
C GLN A 203 4.52 10.63 0.50
N ASN A 204 5.63 10.16 -0.05
CA ASN A 204 5.74 9.65 -1.41
C ASN A 204 5.81 8.13 -1.40
N ASP A 205 4.64 7.50 -1.42
CA ASP A 205 4.47 6.04 -1.39
C ASP A 205 5.29 5.35 -2.49
N PHE A 206 6.01 4.29 -2.10
CA PHE A 206 6.86 3.50 -2.96
C PHE A 206 6.22 2.16 -3.39
N SER A 207 4.95 1.89 -3.06
CA SER A 207 4.25 0.64 -3.43
C SER A 207 4.34 0.29 -4.93
N ILE A 208 4.38 1.30 -5.81
CA ILE A 208 4.57 1.12 -7.25
C ILE A 208 5.85 0.36 -7.62
N LEU A 209 6.92 0.47 -6.80
CA LEU A 209 8.16 -0.27 -6.97
C LEU A 209 7.95 -1.77 -6.78
N GLU A 210 7.17 -2.14 -5.77
CA GLU A 210 6.84 -3.53 -5.45
C GLU A 210 5.92 -4.10 -6.54
N TYR A 211 4.86 -3.37 -6.90
CA TYR A 211 3.92 -3.79 -7.94
C TYR A 211 4.59 -3.96 -9.30
N GLN A 212 5.55 -3.10 -9.64
CA GLN A 212 6.34 -3.26 -10.85
C GLN A 212 7.11 -4.60 -10.86
N ASN A 213 7.74 -4.95 -9.74
CA ASN A 213 8.50 -6.20 -9.64
C ASN A 213 7.59 -7.42 -9.52
N PHE A 214 6.41 -7.29 -8.92
CA PHE A 214 5.41 -8.35 -8.93
C PHE A 214 4.82 -8.57 -10.33
N GLY A 215 4.71 -7.51 -11.14
CA GLY A 215 4.28 -7.62 -12.54
C GLY A 215 5.33 -8.21 -13.49
N ILE A 216 6.59 -8.37 -13.05
CA ILE A 216 7.65 -8.99 -13.85
C ILE A 216 7.82 -10.44 -13.39
N GLU A 217 7.40 -11.40 -14.21
CA GLU A 217 7.40 -12.84 -13.88
C GLU A 217 8.76 -13.31 -13.31
N ARG A 218 9.87 -12.93 -13.96
CA ARG A 218 11.23 -13.29 -13.55
C ARG A 218 11.63 -12.74 -12.17
N ASN A 219 11.05 -11.62 -11.76
CA ASN A 219 11.36 -10.96 -10.49
C ASN A 219 10.36 -11.34 -9.38
N PHE A 220 9.17 -11.81 -9.71
CA PHE A 220 8.04 -11.93 -8.79
C PHE A 220 8.34 -12.79 -7.56
N GLU A 221 8.62 -14.08 -7.71
CA GLU A 221 8.87 -14.97 -6.58
C GLU A 221 10.12 -14.57 -5.78
N LYS A 222 11.17 -14.10 -6.47
CA LYS A 222 12.39 -13.61 -5.82
C LYS A 222 12.11 -12.40 -4.94
N SER A 223 11.31 -11.45 -5.44
CA SER A 223 10.89 -10.28 -4.68
C SER A 223 10.07 -10.69 -3.47
N TRP A 224 9.11 -11.59 -3.65
CA TRP A 224 8.28 -12.08 -2.55
C TRP A 224 9.11 -12.77 -1.46
N MET A 225 10.03 -13.66 -1.83
CA MET A 225 10.90 -14.35 -0.88
C MET A 225 11.77 -13.40 -0.04
N LEU A 226 12.19 -12.26 -0.61
CA LEU A 226 12.98 -11.27 0.12
C LEU A 226 12.13 -10.54 1.17
N PHE A 227 10.90 -10.15 0.83
CA PHE A 227 10.10 -9.27 1.66
C PHE A 227 9.05 -9.96 2.54
N GLU A 228 8.57 -11.15 2.19
CA GLU A 228 7.50 -11.84 2.93
C GLU A 228 7.76 -11.95 4.45
N PRO A 229 8.97 -12.25 4.94
CA PRO A 229 9.25 -12.24 6.38
C PRO A 229 9.01 -10.86 7.03
N PHE A 230 9.31 -9.78 6.32
CA PHE A 230 9.11 -8.41 6.79
C PHE A 230 7.65 -7.96 6.68
N TYR A 231 6.96 -8.32 5.60
CA TYR A 231 5.52 -8.10 5.45
C TYR A 231 4.75 -8.79 6.56
N LYS A 232 5.09 -10.05 6.87
CA LYS A 232 4.50 -10.83 7.96
C LYS A 232 4.69 -10.16 9.31
N LYS A 233 5.91 -9.77 9.65
CA LYS A 233 6.21 -9.05 10.89
C LYS A 233 5.47 -7.72 10.99
N ALA A 234 5.34 -6.97 9.89
CA ALA A 234 4.62 -5.70 9.87
C ALA A 234 3.10 -5.88 9.96
N TYR A 235 2.55 -6.88 9.26
CA TYR A 235 1.13 -7.21 9.27
C TYR A 235 0.66 -7.62 10.68
N LEU A 236 1.40 -8.53 11.33
CA LEU A 236 1.11 -8.97 12.70
C LEU A 236 1.22 -7.84 13.74
N LYS A 237 1.93 -6.76 13.41
CA LYS A 237 2.03 -5.53 14.22
C LYS A 237 1.06 -4.43 13.78
N HIS A 238 0.10 -4.74 12.90
CA HIS A 238 -0.89 -3.81 12.36
C HIS A 238 -0.28 -2.59 11.63
N ALA A 239 0.96 -2.72 11.12
CA ALA A 239 1.65 -1.71 10.32
C ALA A 239 1.35 -1.86 8.82
N LEU A 240 0.89 -3.03 8.40
CA LEU A 240 0.35 -3.32 7.08
C LEU A 240 -1.07 -3.88 7.20
N ASP A 241 -1.81 -3.82 6.10
CA ASP A 241 -3.07 -4.54 5.94
C ASP A 241 -2.89 -5.74 5.00
N TYR A 242 -3.95 -6.51 4.80
CA TYR A 242 -3.91 -7.75 4.02
C TYR A 242 -3.66 -7.53 2.51
N ILE A 243 -3.72 -6.29 1.99
CA ILE A 243 -3.67 -6.02 0.55
C ILE A 243 -2.39 -6.52 -0.10
N ILE A 244 -1.26 -6.50 0.63
CA ILE A 244 0.03 -6.97 0.10
C ILE A 244 -0.02 -8.46 -0.25
N TYR A 245 -0.75 -9.27 0.53
CA TYR A 245 -0.95 -10.69 0.27
C TYR A 245 -1.99 -10.93 -0.82
N LYS A 246 -3.06 -10.12 -0.87
CA LYS A 246 -4.02 -10.16 -1.98
C LYS A 246 -3.34 -9.81 -3.30
N ASN A 247 -2.42 -8.85 -3.30
CA ASN A 247 -1.62 -8.48 -4.46
C ASN A 247 -0.69 -9.62 -4.89
N TYR A 248 -0.07 -10.35 -3.96
CA TYR A 248 0.66 -11.57 -4.33
C TYR A 248 -0.24 -12.56 -5.07
N ASP A 249 -1.43 -12.85 -4.53
CA ASP A 249 -2.36 -13.77 -5.18
C ASP A 249 -2.81 -13.26 -6.57
N ASN A 250 -3.07 -11.96 -6.72
CA ASN A 250 -3.38 -11.33 -8.01
C ASN A 250 -2.26 -11.56 -9.04
N TYR A 251 -1.01 -11.27 -8.69
CA TYR A 251 0.12 -11.44 -9.61
C TYR A 251 0.47 -12.92 -9.84
N SER A 252 0.32 -13.76 -8.83
CA SER A 252 0.45 -15.21 -8.96
C SER A 252 -0.56 -15.77 -9.96
N PHE A 253 -1.79 -15.24 -9.96
CA PHE A 253 -2.79 -15.61 -10.95
C PHE A 253 -2.38 -15.16 -12.36
N ILE A 254 -1.92 -13.91 -12.50
CA ILE A 254 -1.48 -13.37 -13.80
C ILE A 254 -0.37 -14.24 -14.42
N HIS A 255 0.63 -14.63 -13.62
CA HIS A 255 1.79 -15.39 -14.11
C HIS A 255 1.55 -16.89 -14.23
N TYR A 256 0.81 -17.47 -13.28
CA TYR A 256 0.80 -18.92 -13.07
C TYR A 256 -0.60 -19.52 -12.89
N LYS A 257 -1.66 -18.71 -13.04
CA LYS A 257 -3.07 -19.12 -12.93
C LYS A 257 -3.40 -19.82 -11.60
N ASN A 258 -2.72 -19.45 -10.53
CA ASN A 258 -2.90 -20.01 -9.19
C ASN A 258 -2.71 -18.94 -8.10
N GLN A 259 -3.04 -19.29 -6.87
CA GLN A 259 -2.88 -18.42 -5.70
C GLN A 259 -2.20 -19.16 -4.54
N ARG A 260 -1.65 -18.42 -3.57
CA ARG A 260 -0.95 -19.00 -2.40
C ARG A 260 -1.72 -18.77 -1.11
N TYR A 261 -2.29 -17.58 -0.93
CA TYR A 261 -2.96 -17.21 0.32
C TYR A 261 -4.45 -17.53 0.28
N GLY A 262 -5.05 -17.69 -0.90
CA GLY A 262 -6.47 -17.99 -1.01
C GLY A 262 -7.33 -16.76 -0.77
N LEU A 263 -6.88 -15.59 -1.24
CA LEU A 263 -7.49 -14.28 -1.01
C LEU A 263 -8.22 -13.71 -2.23
N ILE A 264 -8.21 -14.42 -3.35
CA ILE A 264 -8.90 -14.03 -4.57
C ILE A 264 -9.85 -15.14 -5.02
N SER A 265 -10.98 -14.73 -5.55
CA SER A 265 -11.94 -15.58 -6.23
C SER A 265 -11.89 -15.34 -7.73
N ILE A 266 -12.46 -16.26 -8.50
CA ILE A 266 -12.59 -16.07 -9.96
C ILE A 266 -13.41 -14.82 -10.30
N PHE A 267 -14.35 -14.43 -9.42
CA PHE A 267 -15.18 -13.24 -9.58
C PHE A 267 -14.42 -11.92 -9.38
N ASP A 268 -13.24 -11.96 -8.74
CA ASP A 268 -12.34 -10.81 -8.65
C ASP A 268 -11.57 -10.56 -9.97
N ILE A 269 -11.57 -11.53 -10.89
CA ILE A 269 -10.79 -11.50 -12.13
C ILE A 269 -11.69 -11.07 -13.30
N PRO A 270 -11.29 -10.12 -14.15
CA PRO A 270 -12.05 -9.78 -15.36
C PRO A 270 -12.23 -11.01 -16.28
N GLU A 271 -13.44 -11.19 -16.81
CA GLU A 271 -13.83 -12.38 -17.60
C GLU A 271 -12.84 -12.73 -18.72
N ILE A 272 -12.27 -11.71 -19.39
CA ILE A 272 -11.27 -11.88 -20.46
C ILE A 272 -10.00 -12.62 -20.03
N TYR A 273 -9.69 -12.68 -18.73
CA TYR A 273 -8.51 -13.35 -18.19
C TYR A 273 -8.82 -14.69 -17.50
N GLN A 274 -10.11 -15.07 -17.42
CA GLN A 274 -10.54 -16.26 -16.66
C GLN A 274 -10.22 -17.58 -17.38
N GLU A 275 -10.03 -17.59 -18.71
CA GLU A 275 -9.58 -18.77 -19.49
C GLU A 275 -10.34 -20.07 -19.13
N ASP A 276 -11.67 -20.00 -19.07
CA ASP A 276 -12.58 -21.09 -18.70
C ASP A 276 -12.42 -21.66 -17.27
N LEU A 277 -11.67 -20.98 -16.39
CA LEU A 277 -11.53 -21.39 -14.99
C LEU A 277 -12.82 -21.17 -14.21
N PHE A 278 -13.27 -22.20 -13.51
CA PHE A 278 -14.38 -22.10 -12.54
C PHE A 278 -13.91 -21.66 -11.14
N SER A 279 -12.62 -21.82 -10.85
CA SER A 279 -11.99 -21.44 -9.57
C SER A 279 -10.50 -21.25 -9.73
N ILE A 280 -9.88 -20.49 -8.83
CA ILE A 280 -8.43 -20.26 -8.82
C ILE A 280 -7.78 -21.23 -7.84
N PRO A 281 -6.94 -22.18 -8.30
CA PRO A 281 -6.35 -23.19 -7.43
C PRO A 281 -5.37 -22.58 -6.42
N THR A 282 -5.48 -23.01 -5.16
CA THR A 282 -4.50 -22.70 -4.12
C THR A 282 -3.35 -23.71 -4.19
N ARG A 283 -2.10 -23.24 -4.38
CA ARG A 283 -0.91 -24.09 -4.53
C ARG A 283 -0.71 -25.06 -3.37
N ASP A 284 -0.90 -24.56 -2.15
CA ASP A 284 -0.76 -25.32 -0.91
C ASP A 284 -1.88 -24.89 0.05
N GLN A 285 -2.89 -25.75 0.15
CA GLN A 285 -4.07 -25.49 0.96
C GLN A 285 -3.76 -25.54 2.46
N GLU A 286 -2.81 -26.36 2.90
CA GLU A 286 -2.41 -26.46 4.30
C GLU A 286 -1.68 -25.19 4.73
N PHE A 287 -0.72 -24.74 3.93
CA PHE A 287 -0.05 -23.46 4.12
C PHE A 287 -1.05 -22.30 4.20
N SER A 288 -1.98 -22.20 3.24
CA SER A 288 -2.99 -21.13 3.22
C SER A 288 -3.85 -21.14 4.50
N ASN A 289 -4.28 -22.32 4.94
CA ASN A 289 -5.07 -22.47 6.15
C ASN A 289 -4.29 -22.06 7.41
N ASN A 290 -3.01 -22.42 7.48
CA ASN A 290 -2.13 -22.06 8.60
C ASN A 290 -1.91 -20.54 8.67
N VAL A 291 -1.65 -19.89 7.53
CA VAL A 291 -1.51 -18.43 7.46
C VAL A 291 -2.81 -17.73 7.85
N LYS A 292 -3.96 -18.18 7.33
CA LYS A 292 -5.28 -17.62 7.69
C LYS A 292 -5.52 -17.68 9.20
N ALA A 293 -5.20 -18.81 9.83
CA ALA A 293 -5.32 -18.97 11.28
C ALA A 293 -4.35 -18.05 12.04
N GLU A 294 -3.08 -17.99 11.63
CA GLU A 294 -2.07 -17.12 12.26
C GLU A 294 -2.43 -15.64 12.17
N PHE A 295 -2.96 -15.22 11.02
CA PHE A 295 -3.31 -13.82 10.74
C PHE A 295 -4.71 -13.44 11.24
N ASN A 296 -5.42 -14.41 11.82
CA ASN A 296 -6.81 -14.27 12.25
C ASN A 296 -7.72 -13.75 11.11
N TRP A 297 -7.51 -14.29 9.91
CA TRP A 297 -8.36 -14.05 8.77
C TRP A 297 -9.58 -14.97 8.85
N GLU A 298 -10.76 -14.35 8.90
CA GLU A 298 -12.03 -15.09 8.93
C GLU A 298 -12.19 -15.89 7.63
N LYS A 299 -12.62 -17.16 7.74
CA LYS A 299 -12.82 -18.05 6.60
C LYS A 299 -14.10 -17.74 5.82
#